data_AF-A0A7S0WFQ1-F1
#
_entry.id   AF-A0A7S0WFQ1-F1
#
_cell.length_a   1.000
_cell.length_b   1.000
_cell.length_c   1.000
_cell.angle_alpha   90.00
_cell.angle_beta   90.00
_cell.angle_gamma   90.00
#
_symmetry.space_group_name_H-M   'P 1'
#
loop_
_entity.id
_entity.type
_entity.pdbx_description
1 polymer ?
#
loop_
_entity_poly.entity_id
_entity_poly.type
_entity_poly.pdbx_seq_one_letter_code
_entity_poly.pdbx_strand_id
1 'polypeptide(L)'
;RRGRGRGRRRPPGGRRPGGGAPPSYGAVAARGDAVLAVSGTLVEGNRAGVGAGLSALDSSLLELGNGTVVSGNEASDCGGGVLLGSDRAASVLPGGALVEGNR
;
A
#
# COMPACT_ATOMS: atom_id res chain seq x y z
N ARG A 1 -4.43 30.70 -49.37
CA ARG A 1 -5.00 30.62 -47.99
C ARG A 1 -5.82 29.34 -47.83
N ARG A 2 -5.27 28.26 -47.25
CA ARG A 2 -6.06 27.19 -46.60
C ARG A 2 -5.30 26.72 -45.37
N GLY A 3 -5.91 26.93 -44.21
CA GLY A 3 -5.32 26.79 -42.89
C GLY A 3 -5.21 25.32 -42.46
N ARG A 4 -4.14 25.05 -41.71
CA ARG A 4 -3.72 23.74 -41.19
C ARG A 4 -4.77 23.15 -40.26
N GLY A 5 -5.03 21.86 -40.41
CA GLY A 5 -5.85 21.05 -39.50
C GLY A 5 -5.28 21.12 -38.08
N ARG A 6 -6.08 21.62 -37.15
CA ARG A 6 -5.77 21.55 -35.73
C ARG A 6 -6.23 20.19 -35.22
N GLY A 7 -5.30 19.23 -35.24
CA GLY A 7 -5.41 18.03 -34.42
C GLY A 7 -5.55 18.47 -32.96
N ARG A 8 -6.73 18.24 -32.37
CA ARG A 8 -6.97 18.48 -30.96
C ARG A 8 -6.13 17.46 -30.19
N ARG A 9 -4.93 17.87 -29.77
CA ARG A 9 -4.13 17.13 -28.80
C ARG A 9 -4.98 17.00 -27.54
N ARG A 10 -5.39 15.77 -27.23
CA ARG A 10 -5.99 15.43 -25.94
C ARG A 10 -4.94 15.77 -24.88
N PRO A 11 -5.21 16.67 -23.92
CA PRO A 11 -4.25 16.92 -22.84
C PRO A 11 -4.09 15.63 -22.03
N PRO A 12 -2.87 15.24 -21.64
CA PRO A 12 -2.71 14.11 -20.74
C PRO A 12 -3.21 14.51 -19.35
N GLY A 13 -4.00 13.65 -18.72
CA GLY A 13 -4.13 13.66 -17.26
C GLY A 13 -5.22 14.53 -16.64
N GLY A 14 -6.36 14.74 -17.28
CA GLY A 14 -7.55 15.20 -16.56
C GLY A 14 -8.05 14.09 -15.62
N ARG A 15 -7.67 14.13 -14.33
CA ARG A 15 -8.38 13.34 -13.31
C ARG A 15 -9.84 13.77 -13.35
N ARG A 16 -10.75 12.83 -13.63
CA ARG A 16 -12.19 13.09 -13.53
C ARG A 16 -12.50 13.45 -12.06
N PRO A 17 -13.03 14.65 -11.77
CA PRO A 17 -13.53 14.93 -10.44
C PRO A 17 -14.87 14.20 -10.31
N GLY A 18 -14.96 13.24 -9.37
CA GLY A 18 -16.23 12.57 -9.06
C GLY A 18 -16.22 11.04 -8.95
N GLY A 19 -15.07 10.38 -9.11
CA GLY A 19 -14.90 8.99 -8.67
C GLY A 19 -13.66 8.94 -7.80
N GLY A 20 -13.81 8.75 -6.50
CA GLY A 20 -12.66 8.55 -5.61
C GLY A 20 -11.83 7.42 -6.19
N ALA A 21 -10.57 7.69 -6.56
CA ALA A 21 -9.67 6.64 -6.97
C ALA A 21 -9.64 5.60 -5.84
N PRO A 22 -9.70 4.30 -6.14
CA PRO A 22 -9.56 3.31 -5.09
C PRO A 22 -8.26 3.60 -4.32
N PRO A 23 -8.28 3.51 -2.98
CA PRO A 23 -7.06 3.69 -2.19
C PRO A 23 -5.93 2.88 -2.82
N SER A 24 -4.81 3.55 -3.11
CA SER A 24 -3.63 2.86 -3.59
C SER A 24 -2.99 2.19 -2.39
N TYR A 25 -2.80 0.88 -2.48
CA TYR A 25 -2.10 0.08 -1.48
C TYR A 25 -0.63 -0.05 -1.82
N GLY A 26 0.15 -0.34 -0.79
CA GLY A 26 1.59 -0.49 -0.85
C GLY A 26 2.09 -1.81 -1.42
N ALA A 27 3.25 -2.23 -0.91
CA ALA A 27 4.02 -3.36 -1.42
C ALA A 27 3.23 -4.68 -1.43
N VAL A 28 2.55 -5.00 -0.32
CA VAL A 28 1.77 -6.23 -0.19
C VAL A 28 0.45 -5.94 0.54
N ALA A 29 -0.66 -6.40 -0.04
CA ALA A 29 -1.98 -6.24 0.55
C ALA A 29 -2.77 -7.57 0.52
N ALA A 30 -3.26 -7.98 1.69
CA ALA A 30 -4.23 -9.05 1.86
C ALA A 30 -5.64 -8.46 2.06
N ARG A 31 -6.63 -9.04 1.37
CA ARG A 31 -8.03 -8.57 1.28
C ARG A 31 -8.99 -9.75 1.26
N GLY A 32 -10.25 -9.49 1.59
CA GLY A 32 -11.24 -10.53 1.88
C GLY A 32 -10.82 -11.35 3.10
N ASP A 33 -10.95 -12.68 2.99
CA ASP A 33 -10.60 -13.65 4.03
C ASP A 33 -9.25 -14.34 3.70
N ALA A 34 -8.14 -13.63 3.86
CA ALA A 34 -6.80 -14.13 3.53
C ALA A 34 -5.87 -14.18 4.74
N VAL A 35 -4.83 -15.00 4.66
CA VAL A 35 -3.72 -15.01 5.62
C VAL A 35 -2.46 -14.59 4.87
N LEU A 36 -1.81 -13.54 5.35
CA LEU A 36 -0.51 -13.09 4.86
C LEU A 36 0.55 -13.38 5.91
N ALA A 37 1.34 -14.41 5.68
CA ALA A 37 2.52 -14.72 6.48
C ALA A 37 3.79 -14.30 5.72
N VAL A 38 4.62 -13.48 6.35
CA VAL A 38 5.92 -13.04 5.80
C VAL A 38 7.04 -13.36 6.76
N SER A 39 8.20 -13.77 6.26
CA SER A 39 9.38 -14.13 7.06
C SER A 39 10.64 -13.90 6.23
N GLY A 40 11.72 -13.43 6.85
CA GLY A 40 12.97 -13.13 6.15
C GLY A 40 12.80 -12.13 4.99
N THR A 41 11.82 -11.24 5.10
CA THR A 41 11.40 -10.34 4.01
C THR A 41 11.77 -8.90 4.32
N LEU A 42 12.30 -8.18 3.34
CA LEU A 42 12.53 -6.74 3.39
C LEU A 42 11.45 -6.01 2.59
N VAL A 43 10.71 -5.12 3.25
CA VAL A 43 9.70 -4.25 2.64
C VAL A 43 10.12 -2.81 2.88
N GLU A 44 10.72 -2.18 1.87
CA GLU A 44 11.30 -0.85 2.03
C GLU A 44 10.99 0.13 0.89
N GLY A 45 10.95 1.42 1.24
CA GLY A 45 10.89 2.52 0.28
C GLY A 45 9.58 2.62 -0.53
N ASN A 46 8.51 1.98 -0.07
CA ASN A 46 7.25 1.96 -0.80
C ASN A 46 6.40 3.21 -0.52
N ARG A 47 5.66 3.66 -1.53
CA ARG A 47 4.77 4.83 -1.45
C ARG A 47 3.37 4.50 -1.92
N ALA A 48 2.38 4.82 -1.09
CA ALA A 48 0.98 4.57 -1.40
C ALA A 48 0.07 5.65 -0.80
N GLY A 49 -1.22 5.64 -1.16
CA GLY A 49 -2.21 6.43 -0.43
C GLY A 49 -2.44 5.87 0.96
N VAL A 50 -2.61 4.54 1.04
CA VAL A 50 -3.00 3.83 2.24
C VAL A 50 -2.19 2.53 2.33
N GLY A 51 -1.52 2.25 3.45
CA GLY A 51 -0.91 0.93 3.67
C GLY A 51 0.34 0.68 2.81
N ALA A 52 1.33 1.57 2.85
CA ALA A 52 2.45 1.61 1.91
C ALA A 52 3.44 0.42 2.02
N GLY A 53 3.66 -0.13 3.21
CA GLY A 53 4.42 -1.38 3.38
C GLY A 53 3.52 -2.61 3.25
N LEU A 54 2.94 -3.05 4.36
CA LEU A 54 2.09 -4.23 4.45
C LEU A 54 0.67 -3.84 4.85
N SER A 55 -0.33 -4.44 4.22
CA SER A 55 -1.74 -4.21 4.55
C SER A 55 -2.50 -5.52 4.72
N ALA A 56 -3.26 -5.65 5.81
CA ALA A 56 -4.25 -6.72 5.97
C ALA A 56 -5.63 -6.12 6.28
N LEU A 57 -6.55 -6.32 5.34
CA LEU A 57 -7.85 -5.64 5.29
C LEU A 57 -9.00 -6.66 5.31
N ASP A 58 -10.24 -6.18 5.36
CA ASP A 58 -11.50 -6.95 5.22
C ASP A 58 -11.79 -8.03 6.25
N SER A 59 -11.19 -9.23 6.21
CA SER A 59 -11.15 -10.28 7.25
C SER A 59 -9.75 -10.91 7.39
N SER A 60 -8.71 -10.27 6.84
CA SER A 60 -7.41 -10.90 6.63
C SER A 60 -6.49 -10.82 7.86
N LEU A 61 -5.72 -11.88 8.09
CA LEU A 61 -4.70 -11.97 9.14
C LEU A 61 -3.31 -11.61 8.60
N LEU A 62 -2.51 -10.89 9.40
CA LEU A 62 -1.10 -10.64 9.12
C LEU A 62 -0.22 -11.35 10.15
N GLU A 63 0.70 -12.19 9.67
CA GLU A 63 1.72 -12.85 10.47
C GLU A 63 3.11 -12.35 10.07
N LEU A 64 3.77 -11.63 10.99
CA LEU A 64 5.12 -11.12 10.81
C LEU A 64 6.11 -12.06 11.48
N GLY A 65 6.83 -12.82 10.67
CA GLY A 65 7.83 -13.78 11.11
C GLY A 65 9.25 -13.23 11.17
N ASN A 66 10.14 -14.07 11.72
CA ASN A 66 11.53 -13.73 12.01
C ASN A 66 12.27 -13.14 10.80
N GLY A 67 13.11 -12.14 11.05
CA GLY A 67 13.93 -11.49 10.03
C GLY A 67 13.14 -10.63 9.05
N THR A 68 11.87 -10.32 9.34
CA THR A 68 11.09 -9.37 8.55
C THR A 68 11.46 -7.94 8.95
N VAL A 69 11.74 -7.10 7.94
CA VAL A 69 12.04 -5.68 8.10
C VAL A 69 11.09 -4.87 7.24
N VAL A 70 10.36 -3.93 7.85
CA VAL A 70 9.48 -2.97 7.17
C VAL A 70 9.99 -1.57 7.46
N SER A 71 10.70 -0.97 6.50
CA SER A 71 11.43 0.28 6.73
C SER A 71 11.23 1.35 5.66
N GLY A 72 11.14 2.62 6.06
CA GLY A 72 11.14 3.74 5.11
C GLY A 72 9.94 3.77 4.14
N ASN A 73 8.81 3.17 4.50
CA ASN A 73 7.59 3.19 3.69
C ASN A 73 6.71 4.40 4.07
N GLU A 74 6.10 5.04 3.08
CA GLU A 74 5.39 6.32 3.22
C GLU A 74 3.98 6.24 2.63
N ALA A 75 2.95 6.44 3.47
CA ALA A 75 1.57 6.56 3.06
C ALA A 75 1.09 8.01 3.16
N SER A 76 0.34 8.51 2.18
CA SER A 76 -0.19 9.88 2.24
C SER A 76 -1.29 10.05 3.28
N ASP A 77 -2.04 8.97 3.55
CA ASP A 77 -3.24 9.02 4.39
C ASP A 77 -3.02 8.23 5.70
N CYS A 78 -2.73 6.93 5.61
CA CYS A 78 -2.48 6.10 6.79
C CYS A 78 -1.71 4.81 6.48
N GLY A 79 -1.01 4.29 7.50
CA GLY A 79 -0.37 2.97 7.43
C GLY A 79 0.89 2.93 6.57
N GLY A 80 1.82 3.88 6.75
CA GLY A 80 3.10 3.87 6.06
C GLY A 80 3.81 2.52 6.13
N GLY A 81 3.93 1.95 7.34
CA GLY A 81 4.60 0.66 7.55
C GLY A 81 3.64 -0.52 7.42
N VAL A 82 2.82 -0.72 8.46
CA VAL A 82 1.83 -1.79 8.51
C VAL A 82 0.45 -1.19 8.75
N LEU A 83 -0.53 -1.60 7.96
CA LEU A 83 -1.92 -1.23 8.11
C LEU A 83 -2.79 -2.45 8.38
N LEU A 84 -3.60 -2.37 9.44
CA LEU A 84 -4.59 -3.37 9.80
C LEU A 84 -5.99 -2.75 9.72
N GLY A 85 -6.93 -3.50 9.13
CA GLY A 85 -8.35 -3.13 9.14
C GLY A 85 -8.93 -3.10 10.56
N SER A 86 -10.05 -2.40 10.73
CA SER A 86 -10.61 -1.98 12.03
C SER A 86 -10.96 -3.09 13.03
N ASP A 87 -10.99 -4.36 12.61
CA ASP A 87 -11.26 -5.52 13.48
C ASP A 87 -10.21 -6.62 13.32
N ARG A 88 -8.93 -6.23 13.15
CA ARG A 88 -7.82 -7.17 12.92
C ARG A 88 -6.79 -7.20 14.01
N ALA A 89 -6.16 -8.36 14.09
CA ALA A 89 -4.91 -8.57 14.80
C ALA A 89 -3.78 -8.76 13.78
N ALA A 90 -2.60 -8.20 14.09
CA ALA A 90 -1.35 -8.73 13.57
C ALA A 90 -0.77 -9.66 14.63
N SER A 91 -0.27 -10.81 14.19
CA SER A 91 0.54 -11.70 15.02
C SER A 91 2.01 -11.50 14.66
N VAL A 92 2.83 -11.15 15.65
CA VAL A 92 4.29 -11.16 15.48
C VAL A 92 4.79 -12.49 16.01
N LEU A 93 5.32 -13.32 15.11
CA LEU A 93 5.81 -14.64 15.45
C LEU A 93 7.15 -14.56 16.22
N PRO A 94 7.52 -15.61 16.97
CA PRO A 94 8.80 -15.68 17.67
C PRO A 94 9.99 -15.42 16.74
N GLY A 95 10.92 -14.57 17.17
CA GLY A 95 12.00 -14.02 16.34
C GLY A 95 11.76 -12.56 15.93
N GLY A 96 10.52 -12.08 16.04
CA GLY A 96 10.18 -10.68 15.90
C GLY A 96 10.22 -10.15 14.47
N ALA A 97 9.78 -8.91 14.32
CA ALA A 97 9.91 -8.13 13.10
C ALA A 97 10.34 -6.71 13.46
N LEU A 98 11.15 -6.10 12.61
CA LEU A 98 11.56 -4.71 12.74
C LEU A 98 10.65 -3.86 11.85
N VAL A 99 9.92 -2.91 12.45
CA VAL A 99 9.09 -1.95 11.73
C VAL A 99 9.56 -0.55 12.15
N GLU A 100 10.27 0.15 11.26
CA GLU A 100 10.93 1.42 11.60
C GLU A 100 10.88 2.45 10.48
N GLY A 101 11.02 3.74 10.82
CA GLY A 101 11.19 4.80 9.80
C GLY A 101 10.03 4.96 8.80
N ASN A 102 8.85 4.40 9.09
CA ASN A 102 7.69 4.50 8.21
C ASN A 102 6.85 5.74 8.56
N ARG A 103 6.25 6.38 7.55
CA ARG A 103 5.49 7.62 7.69
C ARG A 103 4.07 7.48 7.14
#